data_AF-A0A1Q3VL64-F1
#
_entry.id   AF-A0A1Q3VL64-F1
#
_cell.length_a   1.000
_cell.length_b   1.000
_cell.length_c   1.000
_cell.angle_alpha   90.00
_cell.angle_beta   90.00
_cell.angle_gamma   90.00
#
_symmetry.space_group_name_H-M   'P 1'
#
loop_
_entity.id
_entity.type
_entity.pdbx_description
1 polymer ?
#
loop_
_entity_poly.entity_id
_entity_poly.type
_entity_poly.pdbx_seq_one_letter_code
_entity_poly.pdbx_strand_id
1 'polypeptide(L)'
;MNKLHQDIGALASKVLQSAMASGLSWDESVAAFGLAAKALADGAAKEGDGSSADCQAHAQKRFTEGFAQTVQLVFVSADLSQLKQAYSDDPAAARTILKNANTHVLFKPH
;
A
#
# COMPACT_ATOMS: atom_id res chain seq x y z
N MET A 1 -15.54 1.40 -8.18
CA MET A 1 -14.20 1.88 -7.76
C MET A 1 -13.52 2.49 -8.99
N ASN A 2 -12.96 3.70 -8.89
CA ASN A 2 -12.33 4.37 -10.05
C ASN A 2 -10.95 3.73 -10.35
N LYS A 3 -10.55 3.70 -11.62
CA LYS A 3 -9.29 3.10 -12.11
C LYS A 3 -8.06 3.60 -11.34
N LEU A 4 -8.02 4.90 -11.03
CA LEU A 4 -6.93 5.49 -10.24
C LEU A 4 -6.76 4.83 -8.86
N HIS A 5 -7.85 4.54 -8.15
CA HIS A 5 -7.76 3.86 -6.85
C HIS A 5 -7.28 2.41 -7.02
N GLN A 6 -7.69 1.73 -8.09
CA GLN A 6 -7.19 0.38 -8.40
C GLN A 6 -5.69 0.37 -8.67
N ASP A 7 -5.20 1.33 -9.46
CA ASP A 7 -3.78 1.44 -9.80
C ASP A 7 -2.92 1.76 -8.56
N ILE A 8 -3.41 2.66 -7.69
CA ILE A 8 -2.75 2.96 -6.40
C ILE A 8 -2.71 1.72 -5.50
N GLY A 9 -3.82 0.98 -5.36
CA GLY A 9 -3.85 -0.24 -4.55
C GLY A 9 -2.94 -1.36 -5.09
N ALA A 10 -2.87 -1.50 -6.41
CA ALA A 10 -1.95 -2.45 -7.05
C ALA A 10 -0.49 -2.08 -6.79
N LEU A 11 -0.14 -0.79 -6.86
CA LEU A 11 1.20 -0.32 -6.52
C LEU A 11 1.52 -0.53 -5.04
N ALA A 12 0.60 -0.17 -4.14
CA ALA A 12 0.75 -0.39 -2.70
C ALA A 12 0.99 -1.87 -2.37
N SER A 13 0.27 -2.79 -3.04
CA SER A 13 0.47 -4.23 -2.91
C SER A 13 1.90 -4.66 -3.27
N LYS A 14 2.43 -4.14 -4.39
CA LYS A 14 3.80 -4.46 -4.85
C LYS A 14 4.85 -3.91 -3.89
N VAL A 15 4.66 -2.69 -3.41
CA VAL A 15 5.55 -2.03 -2.44
C VAL A 15 5.60 -2.83 -1.13
N LEU A 16 4.44 -3.28 -0.63
CA LEU A 16 4.34 -4.13 0.55
C LEU A 16 5.05 -5.48 0.37
N GLN A 17 4.84 -6.16 -0.75
CA GLN A 17 5.55 -7.41 -1.07
C GLN A 17 7.06 -7.21 -1.15
N SER A 18 7.52 -6.12 -1.77
CA SER A 18 8.94 -5.80 -1.85
C SER A 18 9.54 -5.53 -0.47
N ALA A 19 8.84 -4.83 0.41
CA ALA A 19 9.30 -4.59 1.78
C ALA A 19 9.40 -5.90 2.56
N MET A 20 8.39 -6.77 2.48
CA MET A 20 8.42 -8.08 3.12
C MET A 20 9.58 -8.96 2.64
N ALA A 21 9.97 -8.84 1.36
CA ALA A 21 11.07 -9.60 0.77
C ALA A 21 12.47 -8.98 1.00
N SER A 22 12.54 -7.74 1.51
CA SER A 22 13.80 -6.99 1.61
C SER A 22 14.69 -7.41 2.78
N GLY A 23 14.14 -8.16 3.75
CA GLY A 23 14.82 -8.48 5.01
C GLY A 23 14.92 -7.31 5.99
N LEU A 24 14.41 -6.13 5.61
CA LEU A 24 14.28 -4.98 6.50
C LEU A 24 13.18 -5.24 7.55
N SER A 25 13.35 -4.67 8.72
CA SER A 25 12.27 -4.54 9.68
C SER A 25 11.15 -3.65 9.12
N TRP A 26 9.98 -3.72 9.75
CA TRP A 26 8.85 -2.88 9.35
C TRP A 26 9.17 -1.39 9.51
N ASP A 27 9.89 -1.02 10.57
CA ASP A 27 10.34 0.36 10.84
C ASP A 27 11.28 0.87 9.73
N GLU A 28 12.29 0.07 9.37
CA GLU A 28 13.24 0.39 8.30
C GLU A 28 12.56 0.46 6.93
N SER A 29 11.57 -0.40 6.69
CA SER A 29 10.77 -0.38 5.46
C SER A 29 9.96 0.91 5.35
N VAL A 30 9.33 1.36 6.43
CA VAL A 30 8.60 2.63 6.48
C VAL A 30 9.55 3.81 6.25
N ALA A 31 10.74 3.80 6.84
CA ALA A 31 11.76 4.83 6.60
C ALA A 31 12.20 4.87 5.12
N ALA A 32 12.40 3.70 4.49
CA ALA A 32 12.72 3.60 3.07
C ALA A 32 11.61 4.18 2.17
N PHE A 33 10.33 3.98 2.53
CA PHE A 33 9.21 4.61 1.82
C PHE A 33 9.21 6.13 1.95
N GLY A 34 9.58 6.67 3.11
CA GLY A 34 9.76 8.11 3.29
C GLY A 34 10.86 8.67 2.38
N LEU A 35 11.98 7.98 2.24
CA LEU A 35 13.06 8.35 1.31
C LEU A 35 12.59 8.31 -0.14
N ALA A 36 11.85 7.27 -0.54
CA ALA A 36 11.28 7.16 -1.88
C ALA A 36 10.28 8.29 -2.17
N ALA A 37 9.41 8.62 -1.22
CA ALA A 37 8.46 9.73 -1.37
C ALA A 37 9.16 11.07 -1.56
N LYS A 38 10.24 11.33 -0.82
CA LYS A 38 11.06 12.54 -1.02
C LYS A 38 11.75 12.55 -2.39
N ALA A 39 12.31 11.42 -2.82
CA ALA A 39 12.94 11.32 -4.13
C ALA A 39 11.96 11.58 -5.29
N LEU A 40 10.70 11.12 -5.16
CA LEU A 40 9.64 11.42 -6.12
C LEU A 40 9.31 12.93 -6.16
N ALA A 41 9.22 13.59 -5.00
CA ALA A 41 9.03 15.04 -4.93
C ALA A 41 10.17 15.82 -5.59
N ASP A 42 11.42 15.42 -5.33
CA ASP A 42 12.59 16.04 -5.95
C ASP A 42 12.64 15.78 -7.47
N GLY A 43 12.14 14.63 -7.92
CA GLY A 43 11.92 14.33 -9.34
C GLY A 43 10.90 15.28 -9.98
N ALA A 44 9.71 15.42 -9.38
CA ALA A 44 8.66 16.31 -9.86
C ALA A 44 9.13 17.78 -9.94
N ALA A 45 9.87 18.25 -8.93
CA ALA A 45 10.45 19.59 -8.95
C ALA A 45 11.43 19.78 -10.13
N LYS A 46 12.23 18.76 -10.48
CA LYS A 46 13.13 18.80 -11.64
C LYS A 46 12.39 18.79 -12.98
N GLU A 47 11.19 18.20 -13.03
CA GLU A 47 10.32 18.20 -14.20
C GLU A 47 9.50 19.49 -14.35
N GLY A 48 9.52 20.37 -13.36
CA GLY A 48 8.92 21.70 -13.41
C GLY A 48 7.56 21.82 -12.70
N ASP A 49 7.16 20.84 -11.90
CA ASP A 49 5.88 20.84 -11.18
C ASP A 49 5.81 21.85 -10.01
N GLY A 50 6.92 22.52 -9.68
CA GLY A 50 7.00 23.51 -8.61
C GLY A 50 8.41 23.65 -8.04
N SER A 51 8.53 24.43 -6.95
CA SER A 51 9.78 24.46 -6.20
C SER A 51 10.01 23.13 -5.47
N SER A 52 11.28 22.77 -5.20
CA SER A 52 11.59 21.56 -4.41
C SER A 52 10.89 21.56 -3.05
N ALA A 53 10.79 22.72 -2.39
CA ALA A 53 10.09 22.84 -1.12
C ALA A 53 8.58 22.56 -1.25
N ASP A 54 7.94 23.09 -2.29
CA ASP A 54 6.50 22.89 -2.52
C ASP A 54 6.19 21.43 -2.89
N CYS A 55 6.99 20.83 -3.76
CA CYS A 55 6.84 19.42 -4.14
C CYS A 55 7.04 18.49 -2.93
N GLN A 56 8.04 18.76 -2.08
CA GLN A 56 8.28 17.96 -0.87
C GLN A 56 7.13 18.12 0.15
N ALA A 57 6.65 19.35 0.38
CA ALA A 57 5.51 19.59 1.25
C ALA A 57 4.24 18.89 0.72
N HIS A 58 4.03 18.92 -0.60
CA HIS A 58 2.92 18.21 -1.23
C HIS A 58 3.04 16.70 -1.04
N ALA A 59 4.22 16.11 -1.29
CA ALA A 59 4.44 14.67 -1.12
C ALA A 59 4.26 14.24 0.34
N GLN A 60 4.72 15.03 1.31
CA GLN A 60 4.49 14.76 2.73
C GLN A 60 2.99 14.76 3.06
N LYS A 61 2.25 15.76 2.59
CA LYS A 61 0.79 15.80 2.75
C LYS A 61 0.12 14.56 2.16
N ARG A 62 0.47 14.18 0.93
CA ARG A 62 -0.08 12.99 0.26
C ARG A 62 0.27 11.69 0.98
N PHE A 63 1.49 11.58 1.49
CA PHE A 63 1.92 10.43 2.27
C PHE A 63 1.09 10.29 3.55
N THR A 64 0.89 11.39 4.30
CA THR A 64 0.04 11.40 5.50
C THR A 64 -1.43 11.09 5.18
N GLU A 65 -1.99 11.67 4.11
CA GLU A 65 -3.36 11.38 3.65
C GLU A 65 -3.54 9.89 3.28
N GLY A 66 -2.54 9.30 2.62
CA GLY A 66 -2.53 7.88 2.27
C GLY A 66 -2.41 6.98 3.50
N PHE A 67 -1.54 7.35 4.45
CA PHE A 67 -1.36 6.62 5.71
C PHE A 67 -2.62 6.63 6.59
N ALA A 68 -3.42 7.69 6.53
CA ALA A 68 -4.69 7.78 7.23
C ALA A 68 -5.81 6.91 6.62
N GLN A 69 -5.61 6.33 5.43
CA GLN A 69 -6.60 5.45 4.82
C GLN A 69 -6.70 4.12 5.57
N THR A 70 -7.91 3.61 5.75
CA THR A 70 -8.11 2.26 6.30
C THR A 70 -7.65 1.21 5.29
N VAL A 71 -6.70 0.37 5.71
CA VAL A 71 -6.19 -0.78 4.96
C VAL A 71 -6.58 -2.06 5.69
N GLN A 72 -7.15 -3.02 4.97
CA GLN A 72 -7.46 -4.36 5.49
C GLN A 72 -6.37 -5.33 5.02
N LEU A 73 -5.60 -5.89 5.96
CA LEU A 73 -4.61 -6.93 5.64
C LEU A 73 -5.24 -8.30 5.91
N VAL A 74 -5.25 -9.15 4.90
CA VAL A 74 -5.70 -10.55 5.03
C VAL A 74 -4.46 -11.43 4.91
N PHE A 75 -4.02 -11.98 6.04
CA PHE A 75 -2.91 -12.92 6.06
C PHE A 75 -3.44 -14.31 5.71
N VAL A 76 -2.83 -14.94 4.71
CA VAL A 76 -3.20 -16.27 4.23
C VAL A 76 -1.99 -17.16 4.38
N SER A 77 -2.07 -18.11 5.30
CA SER A 77 -1.07 -19.18 5.42
C SER A 77 -1.42 -20.32 4.45
N ALA A 78 -0.69 -21.43 4.51
CA ALA A 78 -1.09 -22.67 3.81
C ALA A 78 -2.49 -23.16 4.22
N ASP A 79 -3.02 -22.66 5.35
CA ASP A 79 -4.38 -22.90 5.79
C ASP A 79 -5.33 -21.79 5.33
N LEU A 80 -6.11 -22.10 4.29
CA LEU A 80 -7.18 -21.26 3.75
C LEU A 80 -8.38 -21.14 4.71
N SER A 81 -8.37 -21.79 5.88
CA SER A 81 -9.48 -21.73 6.84
C SER A 81 -9.70 -20.33 7.40
N GLN A 82 -8.63 -19.55 7.63
CA GLN A 82 -8.74 -18.15 8.06
C GLN A 82 -9.37 -17.26 6.97
N LEU A 83 -9.00 -17.53 5.70
CA LEU A 83 -9.65 -16.90 4.54
C LEU A 83 -11.14 -17.26 4.56
N LYS A 84 -11.47 -18.54 4.62
CA LYS A 84 -12.85 -19.06 4.57
C LYS A 84 -13.72 -18.58 5.73
N GLN A 85 -13.15 -18.40 6.92
CA GLN A 85 -13.83 -17.90 8.11
C GLN A 85 -14.04 -16.38 8.09
N ALA A 86 -13.09 -15.61 7.54
CA ALA A 86 -13.29 -14.17 7.32
C ALA A 86 -14.39 -13.87 6.28
N TYR A 87 -14.77 -14.86 5.48
CA TYR A 87 -15.74 -14.75 4.38
C TYR A 87 -16.99 -15.62 4.55
N SER A 88 -17.15 -16.32 5.68
CA SER A 88 -18.27 -17.26 5.88
C SER A 88 -19.63 -16.57 6.02
N ASP A 89 -19.63 -15.31 6.46
CA ASP A 89 -20.87 -14.60 6.79
C ASP A 89 -21.43 -13.82 5.59
N ASP A 90 -20.62 -13.49 4.57
CA ASP A 90 -21.06 -12.87 3.32
C ASP A 90 -20.09 -13.15 2.13
N PRO A 91 -20.38 -14.15 1.29
CA PRO A 91 -19.59 -14.47 0.09
C PRO A 91 -19.57 -13.36 -0.99
N ALA A 92 -20.57 -12.47 -1.01
CA ALA A 92 -20.60 -11.32 -1.92
C ALA A 92 -19.71 -10.18 -1.42
N ALA A 93 -19.61 -10.00 -0.11
CA ALA A 93 -18.61 -9.12 0.50
C ALA A 93 -17.18 -9.59 0.20
N ALA A 94 -16.92 -10.91 0.17
CA ALA A 94 -15.60 -11.46 -0.15
C ALA A 94 -15.07 -11.01 -1.53
N ARG A 95 -15.92 -11.07 -2.56
CA ARG A 95 -15.58 -10.56 -3.90
C ARG A 95 -15.42 -9.04 -3.94
N THR A 96 -16.12 -8.32 -3.06
CA THR A 96 -16.07 -6.85 -2.96
C THR A 96 -14.81 -6.39 -2.22
N ILE A 97 -14.39 -7.13 -1.21
CA ILE A 97 -13.14 -6.96 -0.44
C ILE A 97 -11.93 -7.25 -1.34
N LEU A 98 -11.93 -8.33 -2.13
CA LEU A 98 -10.88 -8.60 -3.13
C LEU A 98 -10.84 -7.55 -4.25
N LYS A 99 -11.95 -6.85 -4.51
CA LYS A 99 -12.02 -5.72 -5.44
C LYS A 99 -11.70 -4.39 -4.78
N ASN A 100 -11.46 -4.35 -3.46
CA ASN A 100 -11.07 -3.15 -2.74
C ASN A 100 -9.56 -2.96 -2.85
N ALA A 101 -9.14 -1.79 -3.32
CA ALA A 101 -7.74 -1.43 -3.51
C ALA A 101 -6.92 -1.45 -2.21
N ASN A 102 -7.61 -1.34 -1.07
CA ASN A 102 -7.01 -1.31 0.26
C ASN A 102 -7.01 -2.68 0.95
N THR A 103 -7.34 -3.76 0.23
CA THR A 103 -7.20 -5.11 0.76
C THR A 103 -5.99 -5.79 0.16
N HIS A 104 -5.02 -6.14 1.01
CA HIS A 104 -3.81 -6.83 0.57
C HIS A 104 -3.76 -8.23 1.18
N VAL A 105 -3.63 -9.23 0.31
CA VAL A 105 -3.44 -10.64 0.68
C VAL A 105 -1.95 -10.90 0.84
N LEU A 106 -1.53 -11.29 2.04
CA LEU A 106 -0.13 -11.56 2.37
C LEU A 106 0.08 -13.04 2.68
N PHE A 107 1.06 -13.65 2.00
CA PHE A 107 1.50 -15.01 2.30
C PHE A 107 2.62 -14.98 3.33
N LYS A 108 2.46 -15.70 4.43
CA LYS A 108 3.54 -15.86 5.41
C LYS A 108 4.62 -16.76 4.81
N PRO A 109 5.92 -16.36 4.83
CA PRO A 109 7.00 -17.31 4.55
C PRO A 109 7.01 -18.37 5.65
N HIS A 110 7.26 -19.63 5.26
CA HIS A 110 7.42 -20.77 6.16
C HIS A 110 8.67 -20.65 7.02
#